data_AF-A0A6J6F1S2-F1
#
_entry.id   AF-A0A6J6F1S2-F1
#
_cell.length_a   1.000
_cell.length_b   1.000
_cell.length_c   1.000
_cell.angle_alpha   90.00
_cell.angle_beta   90.00
_cell.angle_gamma   90.00
#
_symmetry.space_group_name_H-M   'P 1'
#
loop_
_entity.id
_entity.type
_entity.pdbx_description
1 polymer ?
#
loop_
_entity_poly.entity_id
_entity_poly.type
_entity_poly.pdbx_seq_one_letter_code
_entity_poly.pdbx_strand_id
1 'polypeptide(L)'
;MSEQDDNAREELLRLAAELIAVAVDDQGTLVERMVQRFSWMLALDEKAQVACTADLIRSARASFSTGARPLLLSTLDSWRETAEAIALGLDKVPVDWLDEPERVERP
;
A
#
# COMPACT_ATOMS: atom_id res chain seq x y z
N MET A 1 25.08 -12.28 -1.58
CA MET A 1 23.67 -11.99 -1.26
C MET A 1 23.67 -11.37 0.12
N SER A 2 23.09 -10.18 0.27
CA SER A 2 22.99 -9.51 1.58
C SER A 2 21.70 -9.95 2.26
N GLU A 3 21.66 -9.89 3.60
CA GLU A 3 20.46 -10.23 4.38
C GLU A 3 19.22 -9.42 3.96
N GLN A 4 19.43 -8.19 3.45
CA GLN A 4 18.37 -7.33 2.95
C GLN A 4 17.71 -7.89 1.67
N ASP A 5 18.49 -8.46 0.76
CA ASP A 5 17.96 -9.05 -0.48
C ASP A 5 17.13 -10.31 -0.21
N ASP A 6 17.51 -11.09 0.80
CA ASP A 6 16.80 -12.30 1.21
C ASP A 6 15.49 -11.96 1.92
N ASN A 7 15.50 -10.98 2.84
CA ASN A 7 14.29 -10.52 3.52
C ASN A 7 13.26 -9.94 2.53
N ALA A 8 13.70 -9.10 1.58
CA ALA A 8 12.82 -8.55 0.56
C ALA A 8 12.20 -9.63 -0.35
N ARG A 9 12.94 -10.73 -0.58
CA ARG A 9 12.44 -11.86 -1.35
C ARG A 9 11.41 -12.67 -0.56
N GLU A 10 11.65 -12.93 0.71
CA GLU A 10 10.70 -13.63 1.59
C GLU A 10 9.39 -12.85 1.71
N GLU A 11 9.47 -11.54 1.91
CA GLU A 11 8.30 -10.67 1.99
C GLU A 11 7.49 -10.66 0.68
N LEU A 12 8.19 -10.64 -0.47
CA LEU A 12 7.53 -10.73 -1.77
C LEU A 12 6.79 -12.06 -1.97
N LEU A 13 7.40 -13.18 -1.56
CA LEU A 13 6.78 -14.51 -1.65
C LEU A 13 5.58 -14.62 -0.72
N ARG A 14 5.68 -14.06 0.50
CA ARG A 14 4.56 -13.97 1.44
C ARG A 14 3.42 -13.21 0.78
N LEU A 15 3.67 -12.02 0.25
CA LEU A 15 2.65 -11.19 -0.41
C LEU A 15 2.04 -11.88 -1.64
N ALA A 16 2.83 -12.62 -2.41
CA ALA A 16 2.30 -13.42 -3.52
C ALA A 16 1.29 -14.49 -3.02
N ALA A 17 1.60 -15.18 -1.93
CA ALA A 17 0.69 -16.16 -1.33
C ALA A 17 -0.61 -15.51 -0.81
N GLU A 18 -0.51 -14.32 -0.21
CA GLU A 18 -1.66 -13.53 0.22
C GLU A 18 -2.58 -13.18 -0.96
N LEU A 19 -2.02 -12.67 -2.06
CA LEU A 19 -2.77 -12.28 -3.26
C LEU A 19 -3.36 -13.49 -3.98
N ILE A 20 -2.67 -14.64 -4.00
CA ILE A 20 -3.22 -15.88 -4.54
C ILE A 20 -4.44 -16.31 -3.73
N ALA A 21 -4.35 -16.28 -2.39
CA ALA A 21 -5.49 -16.61 -1.53
C ALA A 21 -6.71 -15.71 -1.81
N VAL A 22 -6.49 -14.40 -1.95
CA VAL A 22 -7.56 -13.45 -2.35
C VAL A 22 -8.12 -13.76 -3.74
N ALA A 23 -7.29 -14.20 -4.69
CA ALA A 23 -7.71 -14.48 -6.06
C ALA A 23 -8.52 -15.77 -6.19
N VAL A 24 -8.24 -16.79 -5.37
CA VAL A 24 -8.94 -18.09 -5.41
C VAL A 24 -10.18 -18.16 -4.53
N ASP A 25 -10.30 -17.26 -3.56
CA ASP A 25 -11.51 -17.09 -2.77
C ASP A 25 -12.62 -16.45 -3.64
N ASP A 26 -13.79 -17.08 -3.65
CA ASP A 26 -14.96 -16.72 -4.45
C ASP A 26 -16.05 -15.99 -3.66
N GLN A 27 -15.82 -15.74 -2.37
CA GLN A 27 -16.79 -15.05 -1.52
C GLN A 27 -16.64 -13.53 -1.65
N GLY A 28 -17.73 -12.85 -2.04
CA GLY A 28 -17.79 -11.40 -2.15
C GLY A 28 -17.01 -10.81 -3.34
N THR A 29 -16.77 -9.50 -3.28
CA THR A 29 -16.00 -8.74 -4.25
C THR A 29 -14.50 -8.82 -3.95
N LEU A 30 -13.66 -8.52 -4.95
CA LEU A 30 -12.21 -8.48 -4.76
C LEU A 30 -11.80 -7.53 -3.63
N VAL A 31 -12.45 -6.37 -3.53
CA VAL A 31 -12.14 -5.37 -2.50
C VAL A 31 -12.48 -5.90 -1.11
N GLU A 32 -13.64 -6.54 -0.94
CA GLU A 32 -14.02 -7.15 0.35
C GLU A 32 -13.02 -8.22 0.77
N ARG A 33 -12.56 -9.07 -0.15
CA ARG A 33 -11.54 -10.08 0.15
C ARG A 33 -10.18 -9.49 0.46
N MET A 34 -9.78 -8.44 -0.26
CA MET A 34 -8.56 -7.69 0.06
C MET A 34 -8.63 -7.10 1.46
N VAL A 35 -9.74 -6.46 1.84
CA VAL A 35 -9.94 -5.88 3.18
C VAL A 35 -9.93 -6.96 4.26
N GLN A 36 -10.55 -8.12 4.03
CA GLN A 36 -10.51 -9.25 4.97
C GLN A 36 -9.09 -9.78 5.18
N ARG A 37 -8.29 -9.88 4.11
CA ARG A 37 -6.91 -10.38 4.18
C ARG A 37 -5.94 -9.35 4.76
N PHE A 38 -6.13 -8.09 4.38
CA PHE A 38 -5.32 -6.94 4.75
C PHE A 38 -6.13 -6.00 5.64
N SER A 39 -6.32 -6.40 6.91
CA SER A 39 -7.21 -5.70 7.85
C SER A 39 -6.87 -4.21 8.09
N TRP A 40 -5.63 -3.79 7.83
CA TRP A 40 -5.23 -2.38 7.87
C TRP A 40 -5.99 -1.52 6.85
N MET A 41 -6.50 -2.11 5.75
CA MET A 41 -7.31 -1.40 4.76
C MET A 41 -8.65 -0.90 5.34
N LEU A 42 -9.09 -1.40 6.50
CA LEU A 42 -10.29 -0.90 7.18
C LEU A 42 -10.15 0.56 7.66
N ALA A 43 -8.92 1.07 7.78
CA ALA A 43 -8.69 2.49 8.06
C ALA A 43 -8.95 3.38 6.84
N LEU A 44 -8.94 2.83 5.63
CA LEU A 44 -9.21 3.55 4.40
C LEU A 44 -10.72 3.68 4.19
N ASP A 45 -11.16 4.79 3.59
CA ASP A 45 -12.54 4.91 3.09
C ASP A 45 -12.79 3.99 1.88
N GLU A 46 -14.05 3.77 1.51
CA GLU A 46 -14.42 2.84 0.43
C GLU A 46 -13.73 3.15 -0.90
N LYS A 47 -13.57 4.44 -1.24
CA LYS A 47 -12.93 4.87 -2.47
C LYS A 47 -11.43 4.57 -2.45
N ALA A 48 -10.77 4.81 -1.32
CA ALA A 48 -9.37 4.50 -1.10
C ALA A 48 -9.13 2.99 -1.03
N GLN A 49 -10.04 2.19 -0.49
CA GLN A 49 -9.96 0.72 -0.53
C GLN A 49 -9.98 0.18 -1.97
N VAL A 50 -10.85 0.73 -2.83
CA VAL A 50 -10.90 0.39 -4.27
C VAL A 50 -9.59 0.77 -4.96
N ALA A 51 -9.09 1.99 -4.74
CA ALA A 51 -7.85 2.47 -5.33
C ALA A 51 -6.64 1.64 -4.89
N CYS A 52 -6.52 1.37 -3.59
CA CYS A 52 -5.48 0.55 -3.00
C CYS A 52 -5.50 -0.86 -3.59
N THR A 53 -6.68 -1.49 -3.69
CA THR A 53 -6.84 -2.80 -4.32
C THR A 53 -6.33 -2.81 -5.77
N ALA A 54 -6.75 -1.83 -6.57
CA ALA A 54 -6.34 -1.73 -7.97
C ALA A 54 -4.81 -1.53 -8.12
N ASP A 55 -4.23 -0.68 -7.28
CA ASP A 55 -2.81 -0.37 -7.27
C ASP A 55 -1.97 -1.59 -6.87
N LEU A 56 -2.35 -2.31 -5.81
CA LEU A 56 -1.66 -3.51 -5.38
C LEU A 56 -1.68 -4.59 -6.45
N ILE A 57 -2.82 -4.84 -7.11
CA ILE A 57 -2.92 -5.82 -8.20
C ILE A 57 -2.08 -5.39 -9.41
N ARG A 58 -2.14 -4.11 -9.78
CA ARG A 58 -1.33 -3.57 -10.90
C ARG A 58 0.16 -3.71 -10.63
N SER A 59 0.62 -3.29 -9.45
CA SER A 59 2.02 -3.37 -9.04
C SER A 59 2.47 -4.83 -8.91
N ALA A 60 1.63 -5.72 -8.38
CA ALA A 60 1.94 -7.15 -8.29
C ALA A 60 2.13 -7.78 -9.67
N ARG A 61 1.21 -7.51 -10.60
CA ARG A 61 1.35 -7.98 -11.99
C ARG A 61 2.63 -7.47 -12.63
N ALA A 62 2.97 -6.20 -12.45
CA ALA A 62 4.21 -5.64 -12.96
C ALA A 62 5.45 -6.30 -12.33
N SER A 63 5.51 -6.38 -11.00
CA SER A 63 6.63 -6.97 -10.25
C SER A 63 6.86 -8.44 -10.60
N PHE A 64 5.80 -9.25 -10.67
CA PHE A 64 5.93 -10.68 -10.97
C PHE A 64 6.23 -10.95 -12.46
N SER A 65 5.70 -10.15 -13.38
CA SER A 65 5.94 -10.35 -14.83
C SER A 65 7.34 -9.90 -15.27
N THR A 66 7.90 -8.89 -14.60
CA THR A 66 9.18 -8.27 -15.02
C THR A 66 10.34 -8.58 -14.08
N GLY A 67 10.09 -9.22 -12.94
CA GLY A 67 11.09 -9.41 -11.90
C GLY A 67 11.49 -8.12 -11.16
N ALA A 68 10.81 -6.99 -11.43
CA ALA A 68 11.01 -5.72 -10.74
C ALA A 68 10.38 -5.77 -9.33
N ARG A 69 11.08 -6.43 -8.41
CA ARG A 69 10.68 -6.64 -7.01
C ARG A 69 10.28 -5.38 -6.21
N PRO A 70 10.96 -4.22 -6.33
CA PRO A 70 10.71 -3.14 -5.38
C PRO A 70 9.36 -2.44 -5.55
N LEU A 71 8.71 -2.52 -6.72
CA LEU A 71 7.49 -1.74 -6.98
C LEU A 71 6.29 -2.18 -6.15
N LEU A 72 6.07 -3.49 -6.01
CA LEU A 72 4.95 -4.00 -5.19
C LEU A 72 5.15 -3.66 -3.71
N LEU A 73 6.36 -3.85 -3.18
CA LEU A 73 6.66 -3.57 -1.77
C LEU A 73 6.52 -2.07 -1.47
N SER A 74 7.06 -1.19 -2.33
CA SER A 74 6.91 0.25 -2.15
C SER A 74 5.44 0.70 -2.22
N THR A 75 4.65 0.07 -3.09
CA THR A 75 3.20 0.34 -3.19
C THR A 75 2.49 -0.08 -1.91
N LEU A 76 2.81 -1.27 -1.37
CA LEU A 76 2.24 -1.77 -0.14
C LEU A 76 2.58 -0.87 1.06
N ASP A 77 3.86 -0.52 1.22
CA ASP A 77 4.32 0.31 2.33
C ASP A 77 3.66 1.69 2.30
N SER A 78 3.60 2.33 1.12
CA SER A 78 2.96 3.64 0.95
C SER A 78 1.47 3.63 1.34
N TRP A 79 0.73 2.59 0.95
CA TRP A 79 -0.67 2.45 1.35
C TRP A 79 -0.83 2.14 2.85
N ARG A 80 0.07 1.35 3.43
CA ARG A 80 0.03 1.03 4.86
C ARG A 80 0.33 2.25 5.71
N GLU A 81 1.30 3.06 5.33
CA GLU A 81 1.61 4.34 5.97
C GLU A 81 0.43 5.30 5.88
N THR A 82 -0.26 5.35 4.74
CA THR A 82 -1.49 6.14 4.57
C THR A 82 -2.59 5.67 5.53
N ALA A 83 -2.82 4.36 5.60
CA ALA A 83 -3.82 3.78 6.50
C ALA A 83 -3.48 4.04 7.98
N GLU A 84 -2.19 3.94 8.35
CA GLU A 84 -1.70 4.25 9.69
C GLU A 84 -1.89 5.73 10.03
N ALA A 85 -1.57 6.64 9.10
CA ALA A 85 -1.80 8.07 9.28
C ALA A 85 -3.28 8.38 9.51
N ILE A 86 -4.18 7.76 8.75
CA ILE A 86 -5.64 7.92 8.94
C ILE A 86 -6.08 7.33 10.28
N ALA A 87 -5.58 6.16 10.67
CA ALA A 87 -5.92 5.54 11.95
C ALA A 87 -5.47 6.39 13.15
N LEU A 88 -4.35 7.13 13.01
CA LEU A 88 -3.86 8.10 13.97
C LEU A 88 -4.57 9.46 13.89
N GLY A 89 -5.48 9.65 12.93
CA GLY A 89 -6.21 10.91 12.71
C GLY A 89 -5.35 12.03 12.12
N LEU A 90 -4.19 11.70 11.54
CA LEU A 90 -3.27 12.67 10.93
C LEU A 90 -3.81 13.23 9.61
N ASP A 91 -4.84 12.62 9.03
CA ASP A 91 -5.58 13.10 7.86
C ASP A 91 -6.44 14.35 8.14
N LYS A 92 -6.69 14.64 9.42
CA LYS A 92 -7.56 15.74 9.88
C LYS A 92 -6.80 16.94 10.42
N VAL A 93 -5.47 16.94 10.35
CA VAL A 93 -4.66 18.09 10.77
C VAL A 93 -4.95 19.25 9.83
N PRO A 94 -5.49 20.38 10.33
CA PRO A 94 -5.73 21.55 9.50
C PRO A 94 -4.40 21.99 8.89
N VAL A 95 -4.36 22.08 7.56
CA VAL A 95 -3.18 22.60 6.88
C VAL A 95 -3.19 24.12 7.03
N ASP A 96 -2.23 24.62 7.79
CA ASP A 96 -1.97 26.05 7.91
C ASP A 96 -1.15 26.50 6.69
N TRP A 97 -1.84 26.94 5.65
CA TRP A 97 -1.20 27.45 4.46
C TRP A 97 -0.66 28.86 4.74
N LEU A 98 0.58 29.11 4.35
CA LEU A 98 1.14 30.46 4.41
C LEU A 98 0.35 31.38 3.46
N ASP A 99 -0.26 32.43 4.02
CA ASP A 99 -0.97 33.45 3.25
C ASP A 99 -0.02 34.28 2.36
N GLU A 100 1.25 34.39 2.77
CA GLU A 100 2.29 35.11 2.05
C GLU A 100 3.55 34.23 1.84
N PRO A 101 4.23 34.34 0.69
CA PRO A 101 5.43 33.56 0.42
C PRO A 101 6.58 33.96 1.35
N GLU A 102 6.97 33.05 2.25
CA GLU A 102 8.10 33.24 3.16
C GLU A 102 9.44 32.87 2.48
N ARG A 103 10.45 33.73 2.66
CA ARG A 103 11.79 33.49 2.09
C ARG A 103 12.56 32.50 2.96
N VAL A 104 12.72 31.28 2.46
CA VAL A 104 13.57 30.25 3.09
C VAL A 104 15.07 30.47 2.79
N GLU A 105 15.94 30.06 3.71
CA GLU A 105 17.40 30.11 3.52
C GLU A 105 17.85 29.18 2.38
N ARG A 106 19.02 29.47 1.79
CA ARG A 106 19.57 28.62 0.73
C ARG A 106 20.11 27.32 1.36
N PRO A 107 19.91 26.14 0.72
CA PRO A 107 20.41 24.86 1.22
C PRO A 107 21.92 24.84 1.44
#